data_AF-A0A7S2RIH7-F1
#
_entry.id   AF-A0A7S2RIH7-F1
#
_cell.length_a   1.000
_cell.length_b   1.000
_cell.length_c   1.000
_cell.angle_alpha   90.00
_cell.angle_beta   90.00
_cell.angle_gamma   90.00
#
_symmetry.space_group_name_H-M   'P 1'
#
loop_
_entity.id
_entity.type
_entity.pdbx_description
1 polymer ?
#
loop_
_entity_poly.entity_id
_entity_poly.type
_entity_poly.pdbx_seq_one_letter_code
_entity_poly.pdbx_strand_id
1 'polypeptide(L)'
;IFYRSRRKSHLDFSTKNYRMIASFSLICLILTIQGKSVHAFLDASPTTFHTSSIHIQFKPQIGIRSKSGYLSLKSELSSDQFIVKIEKKQTLAINALQALLERQRGEVKETETLIQELSLDRVDQNTFTRDGRATNASDIAVSIYSGFDYGFVSRSEGCRSDLEGGFDSSLANADGETYAPPANLMSLGFQQFMRNFNAIMGEYKEEEDVSLTSTQNSLHQQLKYLTLDTDAIWEKERSRGPIIAPWIIKIPYFVLCYFLDVVFEEHYVFSRFFLLETVARMPYFSYITMLHFYETLGFWRRSSDIKRIHFAEEWNEFHHLLIMESLGGDQSWWVRFMAQHSAILYFTGLTILWAMSPTLAYRFSELLETHAVDTYGQLIDENEELLKNLPPSIAAIEYYTLGMSDPLFGEYQSSASQNGEVRKPGSKMRSLYDVFCAIKCDEADHVSTMQACLD
;
A
#
# COMPACT_ATOMS: atom_id res chain seq x y z
N ILE A 1 -35.19 25.07 72.99
CA ILE A 1 -35.00 26.51 73.31
C ILE A 1 -34.53 27.20 72.03
N PHE A 2 -35.39 28.07 71.50
CA PHE A 2 -35.25 29.18 70.52
C PHE A 2 -34.12 29.24 69.46
N TYR A 3 -34.27 29.89 68.31
CA TYR A 3 -35.33 30.18 67.33
C TYR A 3 -34.59 30.96 66.20
N ARG A 4 -34.72 30.50 64.95
CA ARG A 4 -35.04 31.27 63.73
C ARG A 4 -34.29 32.59 63.42
N SER A 5 -33.69 32.67 62.22
CA SER A 5 -34.09 33.70 61.23
C SER A 5 -33.63 33.37 59.79
N ARG A 6 -34.58 33.49 58.87
CA ARG A 6 -34.46 33.41 57.40
C ARG A 6 -34.00 34.77 56.84
N ARG A 7 -33.37 34.76 55.66
CA ARG A 7 -33.80 35.59 54.51
C ARG A 7 -33.40 34.97 53.17
N LYS A 8 -34.38 34.96 52.26
CA LYS A 8 -34.32 34.62 50.83
C LYS A 8 -34.05 35.89 50.01
N SER A 9 -33.41 35.74 48.85
CA SER A 9 -33.67 36.49 47.58
C SER A 9 -32.87 35.79 46.46
N HIS A 10 -33.50 34.94 45.64
CA HIS A 10 -34.09 35.22 44.31
C HIS A 10 -33.08 35.51 43.17
N LEU A 11 -33.11 34.59 42.18
CA LEU A 11 -32.99 34.73 40.72
C LEU A 11 -31.80 35.53 40.14
N ASP A 12 -30.88 34.84 39.45
CA ASP A 12 -30.83 34.89 37.97
C ASP A 12 -29.85 33.84 37.44
N PHE A 13 -30.33 32.83 36.71
CA PHE A 13 -29.48 32.06 35.79
C PHE A 13 -30.17 32.06 34.44
N SER A 14 -29.81 33.07 33.67
CA SER A 14 -30.20 33.27 32.28
C SER A 14 -29.76 32.07 31.44
N THR A 15 -30.75 31.42 30.86
CA THR A 15 -30.65 30.46 29.77
C THR A 15 -29.97 31.09 28.56
N LYS A 16 -28.72 30.70 28.26
CA LYS A 16 -28.13 30.82 26.92
C LYS A 16 -27.08 29.74 26.70
N ASN A 17 -27.28 29.00 25.60
CA ASN A 17 -26.30 28.20 24.85
C ASN A 17 -26.07 26.73 25.25
N TYR A 18 -27.16 25.96 25.32
CA TYR A 18 -27.14 24.55 24.91
C TYR A 18 -27.68 24.44 23.47
N ARG A 19 -26.85 24.74 22.47
CA ARG A 19 -27.05 24.39 21.05
C ARG A 19 -25.71 24.40 20.32
N MET A 20 -24.96 23.31 20.44
CA MET A 20 -23.91 22.97 19.47
C MET A 20 -23.59 21.47 19.47
N ILE A 21 -24.61 20.62 19.45
CA ILE A 21 -24.46 19.15 19.25
C ILE A 21 -25.43 18.62 18.16
N ALA A 22 -26.07 19.48 17.36
CA ALA A 22 -27.02 19.03 16.34
C ALA A 22 -27.00 19.89 15.07
N SER A 23 -25.85 19.99 14.41
CA SER A 23 -25.74 20.78 13.16
C SER A 23 -24.85 20.15 12.08
N PHE A 24 -24.63 18.84 12.11
CA PHE A 24 -23.93 18.13 11.01
C PHE A 24 -24.82 17.16 10.21
N SER A 25 -26.05 16.88 10.65
CA SER A 25 -26.98 15.99 9.91
C SER A 25 -28.14 16.70 9.19
N LEU A 26 -28.17 18.03 9.11
CA LEU A 26 -29.31 18.78 8.53
C LEU A 26 -29.03 19.45 7.17
N ILE A 27 -27.79 19.46 6.69
CA ILE A 27 -27.45 20.09 5.40
C ILE A 27 -27.55 19.10 4.23
N CYS A 28 -27.35 17.79 4.45
CA CYS A 28 -27.53 16.77 3.41
C CYS A 28 -28.99 16.31 3.21
N LEU A 29 -29.93 16.71 4.10
CA LEU A 29 -31.35 16.32 3.99
C LEU A 29 -32.23 17.40 3.32
N ILE A 30 -31.71 18.60 3.09
CA ILE A 30 -32.49 19.72 2.49
C ILE A 30 -32.34 19.78 0.95
N LEU A 31 -31.40 19.06 0.35
CA LEU A 31 -31.27 18.98 -1.12
C LEU A 31 -32.04 17.82 -1.76
N THR A 32 -32.73 16.99 -0.98
CA THR A 32 -33.50 15.82 -1.46
C THR A 32 -35.02 15.98 -1.39
N ILE A 33 -35.54 17.18 -1.14
CA ILE A 33 -36.99 17.44 -1.16
C ILE A 33 -37.30 18.74 -1.91
N GLN A 34 -37.11 18.77 -3.22
CA GLN A 34 -37.96 19.54 -4.15
C GLN A 34 -38.08 18.80 -5.48
N GLY A 35 -38.81 17.69 -5.47
CA GLY A 35 -39.35 17.09 -6.69
C GLY A 35 -40.48 17.95 -7.25
N LYS A 36 -40.29 18.51 -8.45
CA LYS A 36 -41.38 18.76 -9.40
C LYS A 36 -40.94 18.34 -10.81
N SER A 37 -41.62 17.29 -11.26
CA SER A 37 -41.83 16.70 -12.58
C SER A 37 -41.11 17.25 -13.83
N VAL A 38 -40.53 16.29 -14.52
CA VAL A 38 -40.22 16.14 -15.96
C VAL A 38 -41.34 16.65 -16.88
N HIS A 39 -41.01 17.51 -17.86
CA HIS A 39 -41.20 17.29 -19.30
C HIS A 39 -40.76 18.53 -20.14
N ALA A 40 -40.19 18.26 -21.32
CA ALA A 40 -39.83 19.16 -22.42
C ALA A 40 -38.41 19.78 -22.39
N PHE A 41 -37.45 19.09 -23.00
CA PHE A 41 -36.79 19.55 -24.24
C PHE A 41 -35.76 18.49 -24.69
N LEU A 42 -36.24 17.47 -25.40
CA LEU A 42 -35.43 16.70 -26.34
C LEU A 42 -35.87 17.17 -27.72
N ASP A 43 -35.06 18.01 -28.35
CA ASP A 43 -34.97 18.13 -29.81
C ASP A 43 -33.84 19.10 -30.17
N ALA A 44 -32.65 18.54 -30.44
CA ALA A 44 -31.66 19.14 -31.35
C ALA A 44 -30.61 18.09 -31.72
N SER A 45 -30.77 17.52 -32.91
CA SER A 45 -29.74 16.78 -33.65
C SER A 45 -28.57 17.69 -34.07
N PRO A 46 -27.40 17.13 -34.47
CA PRO A 46 -26.10 17.75 -34.26
C PRO A 46 -25.73 18.71 -35.39
N THR A 47 -25.45 19.97 -35.04
CA THR A 47 -24.80 20.92 -35.94
C THR A 47 -23.45 21.32 -35.37
N THR A 48 -22.40 20.71 -35.94
CA THR A 48 -21.07 21.28 -36.20
C THR A 48 -20.65 22.47 -35.33
N PHE A 49 -19.92 22.20 -34.24
CA PHE A 49 -19.04 23.21 -33.64
C PHE A 49 -17.66 23.11 -34.28
N HIS A 50 -17.33 24.15 -35.05
CA HIS A 50 -15.99 24.41 -35.55
C HIS A 50 -14.99 24.49 -34.40
N THR A 51 -13.93 23.68 -34.49
CA THR A 51 -12.69 23.84 -33.72
C THR A 51 -12.00 25.13 -34.13
N SER A 52 -12.16 26.18 -33.33
CA SER A 52 -11.29 27.35 -33.38
C SER A 52 -10.06 27.07 -32.52
N SER A 53 -8.97 26.66 -33.15
CA SER A 53 -7.65 26.52 -32.54
C SER A 53 -7.19 27.87 -31.98
N ILE A 54 -7.16 28.02 -30.66
CA ILE A 54 -6.48 29.15 -30.03
C ILE A 54 -4.97 28.85 -30.05
N HIS A 55 -4.31 29.26 -31.14
CA HIS A 55 -2.86 29.34 -31.20
C HIS A 55 -2.40 30.53 -30.35
N ILE A 56 -1.94 30.28 -29.12
CA ILE A 56 -1.14 31.27 -28.38
C ILE A 56 0.30 31.16 -28.86
N GLN A 57 0.63 31.96 -29.87
CA GLN A 57 2.01 32.24 -30.26
C GLN A 57 2.72 32.98 -29.11
N PHE A 58 3.75 32.35 -28.53
CA PHE A 58 4.76 33.10 -27.76
C PHE A 58 5.55 33.98 -28.72
N LYS A 59 5.19 35.25 -28.80
CA LYS A 59 6.03 36.30 -29.40
C LYS A 59 6.80 36.98 -28.25
N PRO A 60 8.14 37.07 -28.29
CA PRO A 60 8.89 37.73 -27.24
C PRO A 60 8.72 39.24 -27.43
N GLN A 61 7.79 39.86 -26.70
CA GLN A 61 7.83 41.31 -26.50
C GLN A 61 8.58 41.60 -25.21
N ILE A 62 9.85 41.95 -25.38
CA ILE A 62 10.65 42.62 -24.36
C ILE A 62 9.97 43.97 -24.08
N GLY A 63 9.15 44.00 -23.03
CA GLY A 63 8.53 45.19 -22.48
C GLY A 63 8.79 45.23 -20.99
N ILE A 64 9.96 45.74 -20.60
CA ILE A 64 10.28 46.00 -19.20
C ILE A 64 9.31 47.08 -18.70
N ARG A 65 8.30 46.66 -17.92
CA ARG A 65 7.49 47.58 -17.11
C ARG A 65 7.61 47.18 -15.65
N SER A 66 8.61 47.76 -15.00
CA SER A 66 8.82 47.70 -13.56
C SER A 66 7.58 48.24 -12.83
N LYS A 67 6.85 47.37 -12.15
CA LYS A 67 6.02 47.74 -11.00
C LYS A 67 6.75 47.28 -9.75
N SER A 68 7.58 48.17 -9.22
CA SER A 68 8.18 48.04 -7.89
C SER A 68 7.07 48.10 -6.84
N GLY A 69 6.65 46.94 -6.34
CA GLY A 69 5.82 46.81 -5.15
C GLY A 69 6.74 46.61 -3.95
N TYR A 70 7.04 47.70 -3.23
CA TYR A 70 7.75 47.64 -1.96
C TYR A 70 6.87 46.96 -0.90
N LEU A 71 7.24 45.74 -0.50
CA LEU A 71 6.76 45.09 0.72
C LEU A 71 7.34 45.86 1.91
N SER A 72 6.54 46.78 2.47
CA SER A 72 6.84 47.47 3.71
C SER A 72 6.69 46.50 4.90
N LEU A 73 7.74 45.71 5.15
CA LEU A 73 7.94 45.04 6.42
C LEU A 73 8.57 46.05 7.37
N LYS A 74 7.77 46.56 8.31
CA LYS A 74 8.24 47.46 9.36
C LYS A 74 9.40 46.81 10.13
N SER A 75 10.43 47.62 10.24
CA SER A 75 11.74 47.47 10.87
C SER A 75 11.73 46.88 12.28
N GLU A 76 12.56 45.85 12.48
CA GLU A 76 13.47 45.73 13.65
C GLU A 76 14.57 44.65 13.41
N LEU A 77 15.14 44.60 12.20
CA LEU A 77 16.43 43.93 11.96
C LEU A 77 17.29 44.88 11.13
N SER A 78 18.59 45.03 11.47
CA SER A 78 19.49 45.85 10.65
C SER A 78 19.54 45.29 9.23
N SER A 79 19.72 46.15 8.22
CA SER A 79 19.82 45.74 6.81
C SER A 79 20.81 44.58 6.62
N ASP A 80 21.90 44.58 7.38
CA ASP A 80 22.91 43.51 7.37
C ASP A 80 22.37 42.18 7.91
N GLN A 81 21.58 42.19 8.99
CA GLN A 81 20.97 40.95 9.51
C GLN A 81 19.92 40.36 8.56
N PHE A 82 19.23 41.21 7.78
CA PHE A 82 18.28 40.75 6.78
C PHE A 82 18.99 40.09 5.59
N ILE A 83 20.08 40.69 5.10
CA ILE A 83 20.90 40.10 4.02
C ILE A 83 21.52 38.77 4.46
N VAL A 84 22.10 38.71 5.67
CA VAL A 84 22.65 37.46 6.23
C VAL A 84 21.58 36.36 6.34
N LYS A 85 20.33 36.70 6.68
CA LYS A 85 19.23 35.74 6.73
C LYS A 85 18.82 35.23 5.35
N ILE A 86 18.89 36.06 4.31
CA ILE A 86 18.66 35.66 2.92
C ILE A 86 19.77 34.75 2.42
N GLU A 87 21.03 35.13 2.64
CA GLU A 87 22.19 34.30 2.27
C GLU A 87 22.13 32.93 2.93
N LYS A 88 21.82 32.87 4.24
CA LYS A 88 21.65 31.61 4.96
C LYS A 88 20.54 30.74 4.35
N LYS A 89 19.39 31.33 3.98
CA LYS A 89 18.29 30.60 3.32
C LYS A 89 18.70 30.11 1.93
N GLN A 90 19.44 30.92 1.18
CA GLN A 90 19.94 30.56 -0.14
C GLN A 90 20.94 29.41 -0.06
N THR A 91 21.89 29.45 0.89
CA THR A 91 22.82 28.34 1.14
C THR A 91 22.08 27.07 1.53
N LEU A 92 21.09 27.15 2.41
CA LEU A 92 20.26 25.98 2.77
C LEU A 92 19.52 25.41 1.56
N ALA A 93 18.96 26.26 0.70
CA ALA A 93 18.28 25.82 -0.52
C ALA A 93 19.25 25.17 -1.52
N ILE A 94 20.44 25.73 -1.71
CA ILE A 94 21.49 25.16 -2.57
C ILE A 94 21.92 23.79 -2.04
N ASN A 95 22.18 23.67 -0.73
CA ASN A 95 22.58 22.40 -0.13
C ASN A 95 21.49 21.33 -0.28
N ALA A 96 20.21 21.71 -0.09
CA ALA A 96 19.09 20.79 -0.28
C ALA A 96 18.97 20.33 -1.75
N LEU A 97 19.15 21.23 -2.71
CA LEU A 97 19.14 20.89 -4.14
C LEU A 97 20.35 20.04 -4.54
N GLN A 98 21.52 20.28 -3.96
CA GLN A 98 22.70 19.44 -4.18
C GLN A 98 22.49 18.02 -3.66
N ALA A 99 21.96 17.87 -2.44
CA ALA A 99 21.62 16.57 -1.89
C ALA A 99 20.57 15.83 -2.75
N LEU A 100 19.54 16.54 -3.24
CA LEU A 100 18.55 15.97 -4.14
C LEU A 100 19.19 15.51 -5.47
N LEU A 101 20.05 16.33 -6.06
CA LEU A 101 20.73 16.01 -7.32
C LEU A 101 21.67 14.81 -7.17
N GLU A 102 22.38 14.71 -6.05
CA GLU A 102 23.24 13.55 -5.74
C GLU A 102 22.42 12.26 -5.64
N ARG A 103 21.28 12.30 -4.93
CA ARG A 103 20.34 11.18 -4.85
C ARG A 103 19.85 10.75 -6.23
N GLN A 104 19.32 11.69 -7.02
CA GLN A 104 18.81 11.41 -8.36
C GLN A 104 19.88 10.82 -9.30
N ARG A 105 21.11 11.34 -9.23
CA ARG A 105 22.23 10.77 -10.00
C ARG A 105 22.59 9.37 -9.56
N GLY A 106 22.49 9.07 -8.26
CA GLY A 106 22.65 7.71 -7.73
C GLY A 106 21.62 6.75 -8.32
N GLU A 107 20.34 7.11 -8.24
CA GLU A 107 19.21 6.32 -8.75
C GLU A 107 19.32 6.08 -10.28
N VAL A 108 19.66 7.11 -11.05
CA VAL A 108 19.88 6.99 -12.50
C VAL A 108 21.06 6.06 -12.79
N LYS A 109 22.19 6.23 -12.09
CA LYS A 109 23.38 5.40 -12.31
C LYS A 109 23.13 3.92 -12.00
N GLU A 110 22.37 3.63 -10.94
CA GLU A 110 21.98 2.27 -10.60
C GLU A 110 21.11 1.65 -11.70
N THR A 111 20.12 2.40 -12.18
CA THR A 111 19.27 1.98 -13.31
C THR A 111 20.08 1.75 -14.58
N GLU A 112 21.01 2.65 -14.91
CA GLU A 112 21.92 2.48 -16.06
C GLU A 112 22.81 1.23 -15.91
N THR A 113 23.28 0.93 -14.70
CA THR A 113 24.08 -0.26 -14.41
C THR A 113 23.25 -1.53 -14.63
N LEU A 114 22.00 -1.56 -14.14
CA LEU A 114 21.07 -2.66 -14.36
C LEU A 114 20.78 -2.90 -15.84
N ILE A 115 20.49 -1.82 -16.60
CA ILE A 115 20.30 -1.91 -18.04
C ILE A 115 21.55 -2.47 -18.72
N GLN A 116 22.74 -2.01 -18.31
CA GLN A 116 24.00 -2.48 -18.87
C GLN A 116 24.22 -3.97 -18.60
N GLU A 117 24.06 -4.43 -17.36
CA GLU A 117 24.17 -5.85 -16.98
C GLU A 117 23.22 -6.72 -17.81
N LEU A 118 21.95 -6.33 -17.93
CA LEU A 118 20.96 -7.05 -18.72
C LEU A 118 21.24 -7.00 -20.23
N SER A 119 21.83 -5.91 -20.72
CA SER A 119 22.18 -5.76 -22.13
C SER A 119 23.40 -6.58 -22.55
N LEU A 120 24.31 -6.86 -21.61
CA LEU A 120 25.53 -7.65 -21.82
C LEU A 120 25.22 -9.15 -21.80
N ASP A 121 24.25 -9.57 -20.98
CA ASP A 121 23.79 -10.96 -20.86
C ASP A 121 22.89 -11.41 -22.04
N ARG A 122 23.11 -10.90 -23.26
CA ARG A 122 22.34 -11.32 -24.46
C ARG A 122 22.30 -12.85 -24.54
N VAL A 123 21.08 -13.38 -24.54
CA VAL A 123 20.76 -14.81 -24.61
C VAL A 123 21.39 -15.43 -25.87
N ASP A 124 22.60 -15.96 -25.76
CA ASP A 124 23.14 -16.92 -26.70
C ASP A 124 22.59 -18.31 -26.36
N GLN A 125 22.29 -19.12 -27.37
CA GLN A 125 21.75 -20.49 -27.19
C GLN A 125 22.66 -21.42 -26.36
N ASN A 126 23.89 -20.99 -26.07
CA ASN A 126 24.88 -21.70 -25.25
C ASN A 126 24.93 -21.25 -23.78
N THR A 127 24.17 -20.22 -23.38
CA THR A 127 24.19 -19.69 -22.00
C THR A 127 23.46 -20.61 -21.02
N PHE A 128 22.49 -21.39 -21.50
CA PHE A 128 21.71 -22.31 -20.67
C PHE A 128 22.20 -23.75 -20.83
N THR A 129 22.53 -24.39 -19.71
CA THR A 129 22.78 -25.84 -19.66
C THR A 129 21.51 -26.63 -19.96
N ARG A 130 21.63 -27.94 -20.24
CA ARG A 130 20.49 -28.82 -20.55
C ARG A 130 19.43 -28.89 -19.44
N ASP A 131 19.77 -28.39 -18.24
CA ASP A 131 18.94 -28.29 -17.04
C ASP A 131 18.42 -26.85 -16.78
N GLY A 132 18.55 -25.92 -17.74
CA GLY A 132 18.01 -24.56 -17.65
C GLY A 132 18.79 -23.60 -16.75
N ARG A 133 20.01 -23.93 -16.33
CA ARG A 133 20.86 -23.02 -15.53
C ARG A 133 21.76 -22.19 -16.43
N ALA A 134 21.74 -20.86 -16.24
CA ALA A 134 22.63 -19.92 -16.92
C ALA A 134 24.08 -20.06 -16.40
N THR A 135 25.04 -20.24 -17.29
CA THR A 135 26.47 -20.19 -16.95
C THR A 135 27.06 -18.85 -17.37
N ASN A 136 27.68 -18.13 -16.43
CA ASN A 136 28.30 -16.80 -16.57
C ASN A 136 27.36 -15.57 -16.63
N ALA A 137 26.07 -15.70 -16.32
CA ALA A 137 25.15 -14.56 -16.20
C ALA A 137 25.25 -13.88 -14.83
N SER A 138 24.97 -12.58 -14.77
CA SER A 138 24.85 -11.82 -13.51
C SER A 138 23.75 -12.40 -12.60
N ASP A 139 23.88 -12.25 -11.27
CA ASP A 139 22.87 -12.74 -10.31
C ASP A 139 21.46 -12.16 -10.60
N ILE A 140 21.41 -10.91 -11.07
CA ILE A 140 20.19 -10.21 -11.47
C ILE A 140 19.57 -10.84 -12.71
N ALA A 141 20.36 -11.10 -13.76
CA ALA A 141 19.87 -11.78 -14.96
C ALA A 141 19.37 -13.19 -14.64
N VAL A 142 20.08 -13.94 -13.78
CA VAL A 142 19.62 -15.26 -13.30
C VAL A 142 18.27 -15.14 -12.59
N SER A 143 18.09 -14.14 -11.75
CA SER A 143 16.81 -13.92 -11.05
C SER A 143 15.68 -13.62 -12.03
N ILE A 144 15.91 -12.75 -13.02
CA ILE A 144 14.92 -12.44 -14.07
C ILE A 144 14.57 -13.67 -14.90
N TYR A 145 15.56 -14.46 -15.31
CA TYR A 145 15.33 -15.69 -16.07
C TYR A 145 14.68 -16.80 -15.25
N SER A 146 14.72 -16.72 -13.92
CA SER A 146 14.06 -17.69 -13.03
C SER A 146 12.58 -17.36 -12.82
N GLY A 147 12.14 -16.14 -13.13
CA GLY A 147 10.74 -15.71 -13.00
C GLY A 147 9.80 -16.56 -13.85
N PHE A 148 8.72 -17.04 -13.23
CA PHE A 148 7.74 -17.91 -13.88
C PHE A 148 6.32 -17.39 -13.72
N ASP A 149 5.56 -17.39 -14.83
CA ASP A 149 4.13 -17.10 -14.83
C ASP A 149 3.34 -18.38 -14.51
N TYR A 150 2.81 -18.45 -13.29
CA TYR A 150 1.98 -19.56 -12.84
C TYR A 150 0.64 -19.63 -13.58
N GLY A 151 0.22 -18.59 -14.30
CA GLY A 151 -1.01 -18.58 -15.09
C GLY A 151 -2.28 -18.38 -14.27
N PHE A 152 -2.16 -18.04 -12.98
CA PHE A 152 -3.30 -17.60 -12.19
C PHE A 152 -3.73 -16.21 -12.64
N VAL A 153 -5.01 -16.06 -12.97
CA VAL A 153 -5.61 -14.75 -13.25
C VAL A 153 -6.12 -14.18 -11.94
N SER A 154 -5.69 -12.96 -11.58
CA SER A 154 -6.21 -12.28 -10.38
C SER A 154 -7.71 -12.05 -10.54
N ARG A 155 -8.47 -12.55 -9.57
CA ARG A 155 -9.91 -12.37 -9.42
C ARG A 155 -10.24 -11.26 -8.43
N SER A 156 -9.23 -10.61 -7.87
CA SER A 156 -9.35 -9.48 -6.95
C SER A 156 -9.11 -8.15 -7.65
N GLU A 157 -8.33 -8.14 -8.73
CA GLU A 157 -8.24 -7.02 -9.67
C GLU A 157 -9.64 -6.54 -10.06
N GLY A 158 -9.82 -5.22 -10.12
CA GLY A 158 -11.10 -4.59 -10.40
C GLY A 158 -11.56 -4.77 -11.85
N CYS A 159 -12.36 -3.82 -12.34
CA CYS A 159 -12.80 -3.78 -13.72
C CYS A 159 -11.57 -3.68 -14.65
N ARG A 160 -11.10 -4.82 -15.17
CA ARG A 160 -10.19 -4.86 -16.31
C ARG A 160 -10.94 -4.13 -17.43
N SER A 161 -10.46 -2.97 -17.86
CA SER A 161 -11.02 -2.37 -19.06
C SER A 161 -10.75 -3.36 -20.19
N ASP A 162 -11.80 -3.94 -20.76
CA ASP A 162 -11.73 -4.81 -21.94
C ASP A 162 -11.07 -4.02 -23.09
N LEU A 163 -9.75 -4.03 -23.15
CA LEU A 163 -8.98 -3.63 -24.31
C LEU A 163 -8.71 -4.90 -25.11
N GLU A 164 -9.75 -5.34 -25.84
CA GLU A 164 -9.59 -6.14 -27.05
C GLU A 164 -8.72 -5.35 -28.04
N GLY A 165 -7.40 -5.49 -27.94
CA GLY A 165 -6.47 -4.82 -28.82
C GLY A 165 -5.06 -5.00 -28.30
N GLY A 166 -4.27 -5.78 -29.03
CA GLY A 166 -2.92 -6.16 -28.63
C GLY A 166 -2.05 -5.00 -28.14
N PHE A 167 -1.10 -5.37 -27.29
CA PHE A 167 0.00 -4.57 -26.78
C PHE A 167 0.63 -3.69 -27.87
N ASP A 168 0.17 -2.43 -27.98
CA ASP A 168 0.81 -1.40 -28.80
C ASP A 168 1.63 -0.49 -27.89
N SER A 169 2.91 -0.86 -27.77
CA SER A 169 3.95 -0.19 -26.98
C SER A 169 4.29 1.25 -27.41
N SER A 170 3.63 1.82 -28.44
CA SER A 170 4.06 3.08 -29.03
C SER A 170 3.38 4.35 -28.49
N LEU A 171 2.44 4.23 -27.55
CA LEU A 171 1.79 5.37 -26.86
C LEU A 171 1.71 5.24 -25.33
N ALA A 172 2.40 4.27 -24.75
CA ALA A 172 2.49 4.08 -23.30
C ALA A 172 3.59 4.98 -22.71
N ASN A 173 3.25 5.88 -21.77
CA ASN A 173 4.17 6.06 -20.64
C ASN A 173 4.27 4.69 -19.95
N ALA A 174 5.40 4.39 -19.30
CA ALA A 174 5.79 3.08 -18.76
C ALA A 174 4.77 2.37 -17.82
N ASP A 175 3.60 2.96 -17.64
CA ASP A 175 2.61 2.61 -16.64
C ASP A 175 1.36 1.97 -17.25
N GLY A 176 1.18 1.90 -18.58
CA GLY A 176 0.11 1.12 -19.24
C GLY A 176 -1.36 1.41 -18.85
N GLU A 177 -1.59 2.21 -17.82
CA GLU A 177 -2.87 2.46 -17.20
C GLU A 177 -3.31 3.87 -17.54
N THR A 178 -4.52 3.96 -18.06
CA THR A 178 -5.20 5.24 -18.17
C THR A 178 -5.44 5.71 -16.73
N TYR A 179 -4.78 6.79 -16.29
CA TYR A 179 -5.06 7.50 -15.03
C TYR A 179 -6.47 8.15 -15.02
N ALA A 180 -7.49 7.45 -15.52
CA ALA A 180 -8.87 7.85 -15.40
C ALA A 180 -9.31 7.66 -13.95
N PRO A 181 -10.07 8.60 -13.37
CA PRO A 181 -10.64 8.39 -12.05
C PRO A 181 -11.52 7.14 -12.07
N PRO A 182 -11.50 6.33 -11.00
CA PRO A 182 -12.34 5.15 -10.92
C PRO A 182 -13.83 5.52 -11.05
N ALA A 183 -14.64 4.56 -11.53
CA ALA A 183 -16.08 4.72 -11.51
C ALA A 183 -16.60 4.90 -10.06
N ASN A 184 -17.81 5.42 -9.91
CA ASN A 184 -18.37 5.67 -8.58
C ASN A 184 -18.62 4.36 -7.80
N LEU A 185 -18.74 4.49 -6.47
CA LEU A 185 -18.98 3.38 -5.54
C LEU A 185 -20.14 2.47 -5.95
N MET A 186 -21.25 3.03 -6.45
CA MET A 186 -22.40 2.22 -6.86
C MET A 186 -22.07 1.38 -8.08
N SER A 187 -21.38 1.95 -9.06
CA SER A 187 -20.96 1.24 -10.27
C SER A 187 -19.99 0.11 -9.94
N LEU A 188 -18.90 0.42 -9.24
CA LEU A 188 -17.88 -0.57 -8.88
C LEU A 188 -18.42 -1.60 -7.89
N GLY A 189 -19.18 -1.16 -6.89
CA GLY A 189 -19.77 -2.05 -5.90
C GLY A 189 -20.78 -3.00 -6.51
N PHE A 190 -21.63 -2.54 -7.44
CA PHE A 190 -22.58 -3.41 -8.14
C PHE A 190 -21.87 -4.38 -9.08
N GLN A 191 -20.84 -3.92 -9.81
CA GLN A 191 -20.02 -4.79 -10.64
C GLN A 191 -19.36 -5.91 -9.82
N GLN A 192 -18.73 -5.55 -8.69
CA GLN A 192 -18.09 -6.51 -7.80
C GLN A 192 -19.10 -7.47 -7.18
N PHE A 193 -20.28 -6.97 -6.81
CA PHE A 193 -21.38 -7.79 -6.31
C PHE A 193 -21.83 -8.82 -7.35
N MET A 194 -22.11 -8.39 -8.58
CA MET A 194 -22.53 -9.28 -9.66
C MET A 194 -21.46 -10.32 -9.98
N ARG A 195 -20.19 -9.90 -10.02
CA ARG A 195 -19.05 -10.80 -10.19
C ARG A 195 -19.04 -11.88 -9.10
N ASN A 196 -19.07 -11.50 -7.83
CA ASN A 196 -19.09 -12.49 -6.74
C ASN A 196 -20.38 -13.33 -6.70
N PHE A 197 -21.52 -12.78 -7.09
CA PHE A 197 -22.79 -13.51 -7.18
C PHE A 197 -22.73 -14.62 -8.22
N ASN A 198 -22.19 -14.33 -9.40
CA ASN A 198 -21.97 -15.34 -10.44
C ASN A 198 -21.03 -16.45 -9.95
N ALA A 199 -20.09 -16.13 -9.03
CA ALA A 199 -19.16 -17.09 -8.42
C ALA A 199 -19.86 -18.09 -7.54
N ILE A 200 -20.77 -17.57 -6.72
CA ILE A 200 -21.59 -18.37 -5.81
C ILE A 200 -22.51 -19.29 -6.61
N MET A 201 -23.06 -18.82 -7.73
CA MET A 201 -23.95 -19.60 -8.59
C MET A 201 -23.22 -20.68 -9.41
N GLY A 202 -21.89 -20.76 -9.34
CA GLY A 202 -21.10 -21.71 -10.13
C GLY A 202 -21.07 -21.39 -11.62
N GLU A 203 -21.46 -20.17 -12.00
CA GLU A 203 -21.47 -19.67 -13.39
C GLU A 203 -20.11 -19.14 -13.84
N TYR A 204 -19.06 -19.31 -13.02
CA TYR A 204 -17.65 -19.04 -13.39
C TYR A 204 -17.07 -20.00 -14.44
N LYS A 205 -17.92 -20.68 -15.20
CA LYS A 205 -17.49 -21.49 -16.35
C LYS A 205 -16.88 -20.65 -17.47
N GLU A 206 -17.12 -19.33 -17.49
CA GLU A 206 -16.59 -18.43 -18.52
C GLU A 206 -15.15 -17.96 -18.24
N GLU A 207 -14.60 -18.25 -17.05
CA GLU A 207 -13.17 -18.11 -16.70
C GLU A 207 -12.53 -19.49 -16.45
N GLU A 208 -12.97 -20.54 -17.16
CA GLU A 208 -12.19 -21.78 -17.23
C GLU A 208 -10.85 -21.45 -17.88
N ASP A 209 -9.77 -21.75 -17.14
CA ASP A 209 -8.38 -21.50 -17.48
C ASP A 209 -8.14 -21.62 -19.00
N VAL A 210 -7.66 -20.52 -19.59
CA VAL A 210 -6.92 -20.58 -20.86
C VAL A 210 -6.00 -21.79 -20.76
N SER A 211 -6.12 -22.76 -21.68
CA SER A 211 -5.51 -24.09 -21.57
C SER A 211 -4.09 -24.03 -20.97
N LEU A 212 -3.97 -24.24 -19.65
CA LEU A 212 -2.72 -24.07 -18.93
C LEU A 212 -1.67 -24.99 -19.54
N THR A 213 -0.43 -24.53 -19.62
CA THR A 213 0.66 -25.37 -20.08
C THR A 213 0.83 -26.58 -19.13
N SER A 214 1.41 -27.67 -19.62
CA SER A 214 1.69 -28.84 -18.78
C SER A 214 2.61 -28.49 -17.60
N THR A 215 3.54 -27.54 -17.80
CA THR A 215 4.42 -27.01 -16.75
C THR A 215 3.64 -26.26 -15.68
N GLN A 216 2.74 -25.34 -16.06
CA GLN A 216 1.89 -24.60 -15.11
C GLN A 216 1.02 -25.56 -14.28
N ASN A 217 0.40 -26.56 -14.93
CA ASN A 217 -0.39 -27.57 -14.23
C ASN A 217 0.45 -28.38 -13.21
N SER A 218 1.68 -28.74 -13.56
CA SER A 218 2.61 -29.43 -12.65
C SER A 218 2.97 -28.56 -11.45
N LEU A 219 3.26 -27.28 -11.68
CA LEU A 219 3.58 -26.34 -10.61
C LEU A 219 2.39 -26.06 -9.71
N HIS A 220 1.18 -25.93 -10.25
CA HIS A 220 -0.05 -25.83 -9.47
C HIS A 220 -0.26 -27.03 -8.55
N GLN A 221 0.07 -28.24 -9.02
CA GLN A 221 0.01 -29.44 -8.18
C GLN A 221 1.08 -29.40 -7.09
N GLN A 222 2.29 -28.95 -7.40
CA GLN A 222 3.36 -28.79 -6.41
C GLN A 222 2.99 -27.77 -5.32
N LEU A 223 2.38 -26.63 -5.69
CA LEU A 223 1.89 -25.63 -4.76
C LEU A 223 0.86 -26.18 -3.76
N LYS A 224 0.03 -27.14 -4.18
CA LYS A 224 -0.97 -27.78 -3.30
C LYS A 224 -0.38 -28.71 -2.24
N TYR A 225 0.89 -29.12 -2.39
CA TYR A 225 1.58 -29.92 -1.38
C TYR A 225 2.21 -29.07 -0.27
N LEU A 226 2.20 -27.74 -0.40
CA LEU A 226 2.65 -26.87 0.67
C LEU A 226 1.69 -26.97 1.86
N THR A 227 2.24 -27.05 3.05
CA THR A 227 1.50 -27.11 4.30
C THR A 227 1.93 -25.99 5.24
N LEU A 228 1.07 -25.67 6.21
CA LEU A 228 1.38 -24.69 7.24
C LEU A 228 0.81 -25.13 8.58
N ASP A 229 1.68 -25.71 9.42
CA ASP A 229 1.33 -26.12 10.78
C ASP A 229 1.15 -24.91 11.68
N THR A 230 -0.09 -24.72 12.11
CA THR A 230 -0.48 -23.63 12.98
C THR A 230 -0.02 -23.81 14.42
N ASP A 231 0.02 -25.04 14.94
CA ASP A 231 0.48 -25.30 16.30
C ASP A 231 1.98 -24.98 16.44
N ALA A 232 2.75 -25.24 15.38
CA ALA A 232 4.15 -24.88 15.29
C ALA A 232 4.39 -23.36 15.27
N ILE A 233 3.51 -22.58 14.62
CA ILE A 233 3.55 -21.09 14.69
C ILE A 233 3.41 -20.64 16.14
N TRP A 234 2.41 -21.17 16.86
CA TRP A 234 2.22 -20.84 18.27
C TRP A 234 3.38 -21.29 19.15
N GLU A 235 4.06 -22.39 18.82
CA GLU A 235 5.27 -22.82 19.54
C GLU A 235 6.42 -21.84 19.35
N LYS A 236 6.65 -21.37 18.11
CA LYS A 236 7.64 -20.32 17.82
C LYS A 236 7.32 -19.05 18.61
N GLU A 237 6.07 -18.61 18.63
CA GLU A 237 5.68 -17.43 19.38
C GLU A 237 5.90 -17.59 20.90
N ARG A 238 5.50 -18.75 21.47
CA ARG A 238 5.75 -19.06 22.89
C ARG A 238 7.24 -19.10 23.23
N SER A 239 8.09 -19.50 22.29
CA SER A 239 9.54 -19.57 22.49
C SER A 239 10.18 -18.18 22.67
N ARG A 240 9.58 -17.11 22.13
CA ARG A 240 10.04 -15.72 22.28
C ARG A 240 9.74 -15.12 23.65
N GLY A 241 8.86 -15.75 24.41
CA GLY A 241 8.43 -15.30 25.74
C GLY A 241 6.99 -14.79 25.78
N PRO A 242 6.51 -14.33 26.95
CA PRO A 242 5.12 -13.94 27.11
C PRO A 242 4.80 -12.64 26.36
N ILE A 243 3.65 -12.59 25.69
CA ILE A 243 3.12 -11.35 25.11
C ILE A 243 2.77 -10.35 26.22
N ILE A 244 3.55 -9.27 26.31
CA ILE A 244 3.35 -8.17 27.24
C ILE A 244 2.54 -7.08 26.54
N ALA A 245 1.21 -7.15 26.65
CA ALA A 245 0.31 -6.19 26.05
C ALA A 245 -0.96 -6.00 26.91
N PRO A 246 -1.57 -4.79 26.92
CA PRO A 246 -2.85 -4.57 27.58
C PRO A 246 -3.97 -5.45 27.00
N TRP A 247 -4.90 -5.89 27.85
CA TRP A 247 -6.00 -6.78 27.45
C TRP A 247 -6.85 -6.25 26.28
N ILE A 248 -6.96 -4.92 26.14
CA ILE A 248 -7.71 -4.29 25.05
C ILE A 248 -7.16 -4.61 23.66
N ILE A 249 -5.86 -4.85 23.53
CA ILE A 249 -5.23 -5.26 22.26
C ILE A 249 -4.89 -6.75 22.24
N LYS A 250 -4.59 -7.33 23.41
CA LYS A 250 -4.24 -8.75 23.54
C LYS A 250 -5.41 -9.69 23.26
N ILE A 251 -6.64 -9.35 23.68
CA ILE A 251 -7.82 -10.19 23.40
C ILE A 251 -8.16 -10.20 21.90
N PRO A 252 -8.31 -9.05 21.21
CA PRO A 252 -8.54 -9.04 19.77
C PRO A 252 -7.47 -9.79 18.98
N TYR A 253 -6.21 -9.66 19.38
CA TYR A 253 -5.09 -10.40 18.78
C TYR A 253 -5.32 -11.91 18.81
N PHE A 254 -5.54 -12.50 20.00
CA PHE A 254 -5.79 -13.94 20.10
C PHE A 254 -7.05 -14.39 19.36
N VAL A 255 -8.11 -13.58 19.37
CA VAL A 255 -9.34 -13.90 18.63
C VAL A 255 -9.09 -13.92 17.12
N LEU A 256 -8.30 -12.99 16.60
CA LEU A 256 -7.94 -12.93 15.18
C LEU A 256 -7.08 -14.12 14.77
N CYS A 257 -5.98 -14.38 15.48
CA CYS A 257 -5.10 -15.51 15.16
C CYS A 257 -5.88 -16.83 15.24
N TYR A 258 -6.63 -17.08 16.32
CA TYR A 258 -7.45 -18.27 16.45
C TYR A 258 -8.50 -18.41 15.34
N PHE A 259 -9.13 -17.31 14.94
CA PHE A 259 -10.09 -17.34 13.84
C PHE A 259 -9.43 -17.76 12.52
N LEU A 260 -8.24 -17.22 12.21
CA LEU A 260 -7.48 -17.59 11.01
C LEU A 260 -7.11 -19.07 11.01
N ASP A 261 -6.65 -19.55 12.16
CA ASP A 261 -6.26 -20.94 12.38
C ASP A 261 -7.41 -21.93 12.13
N VAL A 262 -8.63 -21.57 12.55
CA VAL A 262 -9.83 -22.39 12.33
C VAL A 262 -10.33 -22.33 10.89
N VAL A 263 -10.18 -21.19 10.22
CA VAL A 263 -10.73 -20.97 8.88
C VAL A 263 -9.79 -21.48 7.78
N PHE A 264 -8.48 -21.38 8.00
CA PHE A 264 -7.46 -21.79 7.05
C PHE A 264 -6.66 -22.96 7.62
N GLU A 265 -7.26 -24.14 7.56
CA GLU A 265 -6.57 -25.40 7.88
C GLU A 265 -5.44 -25.68 6.86
N GLU A 266 -4.41 -26.39 7.32
CA GLU A 266 -3.07 -26.71 6.76
C GLU A 266 -2.83 -26.58 5.24
N HIS A 267 -3.83 -26.82 4.38
CA HIS A 267 -3.71 -26.84 2.91
C HIS A 267 -4.06 -25.52 2.21
N TYR A 268 -4.66 -24.53 2.89
CA TYR A 268 -5.05 -23.25 2.29
C TYR A 268 -3.96 -22.17 2.39
N VAL A 269 -2.70 -22.55 2.15
CA VAL A 269 -1.52 -21.71 2.40
C VAL A 269 -1.62 -20.34 1.73
N PHE A 270 -1.68 -20.27 0.40
CA PHE A 270 -1.72 -18.97 -0.30
C PHE A 270 -3.02 -18.20 -0.09
N SER A 271 -4.14 -18.87 0.19
CA SER A 271 -5.39 -18.18 0.52
C SER A 271 -5.35 -17.53 1.90
N ARG A 272 -4.66 -18.17 2.87
CA ARG A 272 -4.38 -17.57 4.19
C ARG A 272 -3.51 -16.35 4.04
N PHE A 273 -2.39 -16.46 3.31
CA PHE A 273 -1.48 -15.32 3.08
C PHE A 273 -2.16 -14.20 2.30
N PHE A 274 -2.89 -14.49 1.21
CA PHE A 274 -3.66 -13.48 0.50
C PHE A 274 -4.60 -12.69 1.41
N LEU A 275 -5.31 -13.37 2.33
CA LEU A 275 -6.16 -12.68 3.29
C LEU A 275 -5.33 -11.84 4.27
N LEU A 276 -4.23 -12.38 4.79
CA LEU A 276 -3.31 -11.68 5.69
C LEU A 276 -2.73 -10.41 5.03
N GLU A 277 -2.18 -10.52 3.83
CA GLU A 277 -1.62 -9.38 3.07
C GLU A 277 -2.69 -8.34 2.71
N THR A 278 -3.93 -8.79 2.45
CA THR A 278 -5.04 -7.87 2.23
C THR A 278 -5.31 -7.01 3.46
N VAL A 279 -5.25 -7.60 4.66
CA VAL A 279 -5.51 -6.89 5.93
C VAL A 279 -4.28 -6.19 6.50
N ALA A 280 -3.06 -6.65 6.18
CA ALA A 280 -1.77 -6.10 6.64
C ALA A 280 -1.54 -4.66 6.14
N ARG A 281 -2.15 -4.27 5.02
CA ARG A 281 -2.16 -2.88 4.54
C ARG A 281 -2.95 -1.90 5.42
N MET A 282 -3.94 -2.40 6.18
CA MET A 282 -4.92 -1.55 6.85
C MET A 282 -4.35 -0.68 7.98
N PRO A 283 -3.41 -1.14 8.83
CA PRO A 283 -2.69 -0.30 9.77
C PRO A 283 -2.09 0.94 9.13
N TYR A 284 -1.27 0.75 8.10
CA TYR A 284 -0.56 1.84 7.44
C TYR A 284 -1.53 2.85 6.81
N PHE A 285 -2.54 2.36 6.09
CA PHE A 285 -3.60 3.21 5.55
C PHE A 285 -4.37 3.96 6.65
N SER A 286 -4.67 3.31 7.77
CA SER A 286 -5.32 3.92 8.94
C SER A 286 -4.46 5.04 9.54
N TYR A 287 -3.16 4.79 9.70
CA TYR A 287 -2.23 5.72 10.35
C TYR A 287 -2.01 6.95 9.49
N ILE A 288 -1.78 6.77 8.18
CA ILE A 288 -1.72 7.87 7.21
C ILE A 288 -3.00 8.71 7.24
N THR A 289 -4.16 8.06 7.23
CA THR A 289 -5.48 8.72 7.30
C THR A 289 -5.62 9.54 8.58
N MET A 290 -5.28 8.97 9.73
CA MET A 290 -5.40 9.65 11.02
C MET A 290 -4.40 10.81 11.18
N LEU A 291 -3.17 10.64 10.68
CA LEU A 291 -2.17 11.70 10.64
C LEU A 291 -2.63 12.86 9.76
N HIS A 292 -3.16 12.58 8.57
CA HIS A 292 -3.77 13.59 7.71
C HIS A 292 -4.98 14.27 8.36
N PHE A 293 -5.83 13.52 9.05
CA PHE A 293 -6.98 14.07 9.75
C PHE A 293 -6.54 15.01 10.88
N TYR A 294 -5.54 14.63 11.67
CA TYR A 294 -4.96 15.48 12.72
C TYR A 294 -4.29 16.73 12.16
N GLU A 295 -3.63 16.65 11.00
CA GLU A 295 -3.10 17.83 10.30
C GLU A 295 -4.20 18.78 9.85
N THR A 296 -5.28 18.24 9.29
CA THR A 296 -6.43 19.02 8.81
C THR A 296 -7.10 19.76 9.97
N LEU A 297 -7.22 19.11 11.13
CA LEU A 297 -7.76 19.72 12.35
C LEU A 297 -6.76 20.66 13.06
N GLY A 298 -5.50 20.68 12.63
CA GLY A 298 -4.44 21.47 13.25
C GLY A 298 -3.93 20.91 14.58
N PHE A 299 -4.21 19.64 14.88
CA PHE A 299 -3.75 18.96 16.10
C PHE A 299 -2.27 18.57 16.04
N TRP A 300 -1.78 18.25 14.84
CA TRP A 300 -0.42 17.80 14.60
C TRP A 300 0.08 18.31 13.25
N ARG A 301 1.37 18.63 13.09
CA ARG A 301 1.91 19.19 11.81
C ARG A 301 3.27 18.62 11.40
N ARG A 302 3.77 17.63 12.14
CA ARG A 302 5.07 16.98 11.88
C ARG A 302 4.82 15.52 11.50
N SER A 303 4.11 15.29 10.39
CA SER A 303 3.81 13.91 9.95
C SER A 303 4.27 13.55 8.54
N SER A 304 4.96 14.44 7.82
CA SER A 304 5.41 14.15 6.45
C SER A 304 6.27 12.89 6.37
N ASP A 305 7.23 12.77 7.29
CA ASP A 305 8.24 11.72 7.22
C ASP A 305 7.64 10.37 7.63
N ILE A 306 6.84 10.36 8.70
CA ILE A 306 6.15 9.15 9.17
C ILE A 306 5.04 8.69 8.21
N LYS A 307 4.33 9.62 7.53
CA LYS A 307 3.39 9.25 6.47
C LYS A 307 4.10 8.60 5.28
N ARG A 308 5.32 9.05 4.96
CA ARG A 308 6.13 8.46 3.89
C ARG A 308 6.59 7.05 4.27
N ILE A 309 7.00 6.83 5.53
CA ILE A 309 7.34 5.49 6.04
C ILE A 309 6.13 4.56 5.96
N HIS A 310 4.98 4.96 6.52
CA HIS A 310 3.76 4.13 6.44
C HIS A 310 3.30 3.90 5.00
N PHE A 311 3.50 4.87 4.10
CA PHE A 311 3.17 4.66 2.69
C PHE A 311 4.11 3.62 2.05
N ALA A 312 5.39 3.62 2.42
CA ALA A 312 6.33 2.61 1.97
C ALA A 312 6.01 1.20 2.53
N GLU A 313 5.56 1.12 3.79
CA GLU A 313 5.07 -0.14 4.39
C GLU A 313 3.82 -0.64 3.65
N GLU A 314 2.83 0.22 3.42
CA GLU A 314 1.63 -0.15 2.64
C GLU A 314 1.96 -0.59 1.22
N TRP A 315 2.92 0.08 0.58
CA TRP A 315 3.43 -0.29 -0.74
C TRP A 315 4.10 -1.66 -0.72
N ASN A 316 4.88 -1.99 0.32
CA ASN A 316 5.50 -3.31 0.48
C ASN A 316 4.45 -4.41 0.64
N GLU A 317 3.49 -4.25 1.56
CA GLU A 317 2.40 -5.23 1.75
C GLU A 317 1.52 -5.39 0.49
N PHE A 318 1.36 -4.33 -0.30
CA PHE A 318 0.67 -4.43 -1.58
C PHE A 318 1.41 -5.36 -2.55
N HIS A 319 2.74 -5.35 -2.58
CA HIS A 319 3.49 -6.28 -3.41
C HIS A 319 3.47 -7.70 -2.85
N HIS A 320 3.48 -7.88 -1.52
CA HIS A 320 3.21 -9.20 -0.92
C HIS A 320 1.86 -9.75 -1.38
N LEU A 321 0.82 -8.92 -1.37
CA LEU A 321 -0.50 -9.29 -1.89
C LEU A 321 -0.46 -9.73 -3.35
N LEU A 322 0.17 -8.96 -4.25
CA LEU A 322 0.30 -9.31 -5.67
C LEU A 322 1.07 -10.62 -5.87
N ILE A 323 2.08 -10.89 -5.04
CA ILE A 323 2.78 -12.18 -5.03
C ILE A 323 1.81 -13.30 -4.65
N MET A 324 0.99 -13.14 -3.61
CA MET A 324 -0.01 -14.16 -3.23
C MET A 324 -1.09 -14.37 -4.30
N GLU A 325 -1.53 -13.30 -4.98
CA GLU A 325 -2.45 -13.39 -6.11
C GLU A 325 -1.83 -14.18 -7.27
N SER A 326 -0.56 -13.91 -7.61
CA SER A 326 0.19 -14.65 -8.64
C SER A 326 0.38 -16.14 -8.33
N LEU A 327 0.22 -16.53 -7.07
CA LEU A 327 0.29 -17.91 -6.58
C LEU A 327 -1.09 -18.53 -6.32
N GLY A 328 -2.17 -17.84 -6.70
CA GLY A 328 -3.54 -18.35 -6.64
C GLY A 328 -4.23 -18.18 -5.29
N GLY A 329 -3.75 -17.28 -4.44
CA GLY A 329 -4.35 -17.03 -3.12
C GLY A 329 -5.79 -16.51 -3.17
N ASP A 330 -6.13 -15.80 -4.24
CA ASP A 330 -7.41 -15.09 -4.38
C ASP A 330 -8.48 -15.85 -5.19
N GLN A 331 -8.22 -17.12 -5.53
CA GLN A 331 -9.06 -17.86 -6.46
C GLN A 331 -10.45 -18.19 -5.90
N SER A 332 -10.53 -18.40 -4.58
CA SER A 332 -11.77 -18.73 -3.87
C SER A 332 -12.60 -17.48 -3.56
N TRP A 333 -13.86 -17.45 -4.00
CA TRP A 333 -14.75 -16.28 -3.79
C TRP A 333 -14.97 -15.95 -2.30
N TRP A 334 -15.07 -16.97 -1.45
CA TRP A 334 -15.33 -16.80 -0.02
C TRP A 334 -14.11 -16.21 0.69
N VAL A 335 -12.89 -16.56 0.25
CA VAL A 335 -11.63 -15.95 0.73
C VAL A 335 -11.60 -14.46 0.39
N ARG A 336 -11.89 -14.10 -0.87
CA ARG A 336 -11.97 -12.69 -1.30
C ARG A 336 -13.02 -11.91 -0.49
N PHE A 337 -14.20 -12.50 -0.31
CA PHE A 337 -15.26 -11.91 0.50
C PHE A 337 -14.78 -11.62 1.92
N MET A 338 -14.18 -12.61 2.59
CA MET A 338 -13.66 -12.43 3.95
C MET A 338 -12.53 -11.39 4.00
N ALA A 339 -11.56 -11.45 3.09
CA ALA A 339 -10.41 -10.53 3.06
C ALA A 339 -10.88 -9.07 2.92
N GLN A 340 -11.78 -8.80 1.97
CA GLN A 340 -12.30 -7.44 1.73
C GLN A 340 -13.11 -6.91 2.93
N HIS A 341 -13.98 -7.72 3.51
CA HIS A 341 -14.83 -7.27 4.62
C HIS A 341 -14.05 -7.14 5.94
N SER A 342 -13.11 -8.07 6.20
CA SER A 342 -12.23 -7.97 7.36
C SER A 342 -11.32 -6.75 7.26
N ALA A 343 -10.81 -6.40 6.08
CA ALA A 343 -10.03 -5.18 5.87
C ALA A 343 -10.82 -3.91 6.26
N ILE A 344 -12.09 -3.79 5.84
CA ILE A 344 -12.96 -2.66 6.21
C ILE A 344 -13.20 -2.60 7.73
N LEU A 345 -13.51 -3.74 8.34
CA LEU A 345 -13.71 -3.84 9.79
C LEU A 345 -12.43 -3.47 10.53
N TYR A 346 -11.29 -3.93 10.05
CA TYR A 346 -10.00 -3.71 10.67
C TYR A 346 -9.57 -2.25 10.58
N PHE A 347 -9.67 -1.63 9.40
CA PHE A 347 -9.47 -0.18 9.21
C PHE A 347 -10.35 0.65 10.17
N THR A 348 -11.64 0.31 10.28
CA THR A 348 -12.54 1.01 11.19
C THR A 348 -12.12 0.83 12.66
N GLY A 349 -11.72 -0.39 13.04
CA GLY A 349 -11.20 -0.68 14.38
C GLY A 349 -9.93 0.09 14.70
N LEU A 350 -8.96 0.14 13.79
CA LEU A 350 -7.69 0.82 13.96
C LEU A 350 -7.83 2.34 14.02
N THR A 351 -8.69 2.93 13.19
CA THR A 351 -8.96 4.38 13.27
C THR A 351 -9.56 4.77 14.62
N ILE A 352 -10.46 3.95 15.18
CA ILE A 352 -10.99 4.14 16.53
C ILE A 352 -9.90 3.93 17.58
N LEU A 353 -9.10 2.87 17.46
CA LEU A 353 -8.00 2.56 18.39
C LEU A 353 -6.96 3.68 18.40
N TRP A 354 -6.56 4.18 17.24
CA TRP A 354 -5.66 5.33 17.09
C TRP A 354 -6.24 6.58 17.72
N ALA A 355 -7.53 6.86 17.47
CA ALA A 355 -8.20 8.01 18.07
C ALA A 355 -8.21 7.95 19.61
N MET A 356 -8.23 6.75 20.19
CA MET A 356 -8.07 6.56 21.64
C MET A 356 -6.59 6.66 22.07
N SER A 357 -5.68 6.00 21.36
CA SER A 357 -4.25 5.99 21.63
C SER A 357 -3.45 5.48 20.42
N PRO A 358 -2.64 6.35 19.77
CA PRO A 358 -1.71 5.91 18.73
C PRO A 358 -0.71 4.86 19.24
N THR A 359 -0.26 4.97 20.50
CA THR A 359 0.62 3.99 21.14
C THR A 359 -0.01 2.59 21.20
N LEU A 360 -1.32 2.50 21.52
CA LEU A 360 -2.00 1.20 21.51
C LEU A 360 -2.14 0.64 20.10
N ALA A 361 -2.37 1.50 19.11
CA ALA A 361 -2.45 1.09 17.71
C ALA A 361 -1.11 0.53 17.22
N TYR A 362 0.00 1.26 17.42
CA TYR A 362 1.33 0.78 17.06
C TYR A 362 1.74 -0.51 17.79
N ARG A 363 1.45 -0.63 19.10
CA ARG A 363 1.66 -1.89 19.82
C ARG A 363 0.82 -3.04 19.28
N PHE A 364 -0.39 -2.77 18.79
CA PHE A 364 -1.22 -3.81 18.19
C PHE A 364 -0.69 -4.27 16.84
N SER A 365 -0.24 -3.34 15.98
CA SER A 365 0.47 -3.67 14.74
C SER A 365 1.73 -4.47 15.01
N GLU A 366 2.58 -4.03 15.95
CA GLU A 366 3.80 -4.74 16.35
C GLU A 366 3.51 -6.23 16.67
N LEU A 367 2.44 -6.53 17.39
CA LEU A 367 2.05 -7.91 17.70
C LEU A 367 1.71 -8.73 16.45
N LEU A 368 1.01 -8.13 15.48
CA LEU A 368 0.62 -8.79 14.24
C LEU A 368 1.81 -8.97 13.30
N GLU A 369 2.65 -7.97 13.11
CA GLU A 369 3.88 -8.10 12.30
C GLU A 369 4.80 -9.17 12.88
N THR A 370 4.94 -9.21 14.21
CA THR A 370 5.78 -10.24 14.82
C THR A 370 5.19 -11.65 14.65
N HIS A 371 3.87 -11.78 14.63
CA HIS A 371 3.20 -13.04 14.32
C HIS A 371 3.34 -13.40 12.83
N ALA A 372 3.37 -12.42 11.92
CA ALA A 372 3.66 -12.62 10.50
C ALA A 372 5.07 -13.17 10.28
N VAL A 373 6.08 -12.61 10.97
CA VAL A 373 7.46 -13.13 10.96
C VAL A 373 7.52 -14.61 11.37
N ASP A 374 6.79 -14.99 12.44
CA ASP A 374 6.72 -16.38 12.90
C ASP A 374 5.99 -17.27 11.88
N THR A 375 4.92 -16.77 11.27
CA THR A 375 4.11 -17.48 10.25
C THR A 375 4.91 -17.76 8.98
N TYR A 376 5.58 -16.77 8.42
CA TYR A 376 6.47 -16.96 7.27
C TYR A 376 7.68 -17.81 7.63
N GLY A 377 8.22 -17.65 8.85
CA GLY A 377 9.28 -18.50 9.37
C GLY A 377 8.88 -19.98 9.39
N GLN A 378 7.66 -20.29 9.83
CA GLN A 378 7.14 -21.66 9.81
C GLN A 378 6.94 -22.18 8.40
N LEU A 379 6.35 -21.39 7.49
CA LEU A 379 6.18 -21.77 6.09
C LEU A 379 7.51 -22.20 5.45
N ILE A 380 8.56 -21.40 5.66
CA ILE A 380 9.90 -21.64 5.10
C ILE A 380 10.51 -22.91 5.68
N ASP A 381 10.48 -23.07 7.00
CA ASP A 381 11.09 -24.21 7.69
C ASP A 381 10.39 -25.54 7.32
N GLU A 382 9.06 -25.52 7.22
CA GLU A 382 8.24 -26.71 6.93
C GLU A 382 8.35 -27.16 5.47
N ASN A 383 8.52 -26.22 4.55
CA ASN A 383 8.46 -26.47 3.10
C ASN A 383 9.78 -26.20 2.37
N GLU A 384 10.91 -26.13 3.08
CA GLU A 384 12.21 -25.70 2.55
C GLU A 384 12.59 -26.40 1.24
N GLU A 385 12.51 -27.73 1.20
CA GLU A 385 12.89 -28.51 0.02
C GLU A 385 11.98 -28.23 -1.17
N LEU A 386 10.67 -28.11 -0.95
CA LEU A 386 9.70 -27.85 -2.01
C LEU A 386 9.83 -26.42 -2.54
N LEU A 387 9.95 -25.43 -1.65
CA LEU A 387 10.11 -24.02 -1.99
C LEU A 387 11.40 -23.75 -2.79
N LYS A 388 12.49 -24.47 -2.51
CA LYS A 388 13.74 -24.36 -3.28
C LYS A 388 13.63 -24.90 -4.70
N ASN A 389 12.69 -25.80 -4.96
CA ASN A 389 12.46 -26.39 -6.28
C ASN A 389 11.42 -25.61 -7.11
N LEU A 390 10.65 -24.72 -6.48
CA LEU A 390 9.64 -23.91 -7.14
C LEU A 390 10.24 -22.58 -7.64
N PRO A 391 9.98 -22.19 -8.90
CA PRO A 391 10.49 -20.93 -9.44
C PRO A 391 9.79 -19.71 -8.80
N PRO A 392 10.47 -18.57 -8.64
CA PRO A 392 9.85 -17.34 -8.16
C PRO A 392 8.75 -16.86 -9.13
N SER A 393 7.69 -16.24 -8.61
CA SER A 393 6.66 -15.65 -9.46
C SER A 393 7.18 -14.37 -10.14
N ILE A 394 6.61 -14.03 -11.30
CA ILE A 394 6.98 -12.79 -12.01
C ILE A 394 6.75 -11.56 -11.13
N ALA A 395 5.64 -11.49 -10.39
CA ALA A 395 5.35 -10.40 -9.46
C ALA A 395 6.47 -10.21 -8.42
N ALA A 396 7.06 -11.30 -7.90
CA ALA A 396 8.17 -11.22 -6.96
C ALA A 396 9.46 -10.74 -7.62
N ILE A 397 9.73 -11.15 -8.86
CA ILE A 397 10.89 -10.67 -9.63
C ILE A 397 10.75 -9.17 -9.95
N GLU A 398 9.56 -8.74 -10.38
CA GLU A 398 9.27 -7.34 -10.65
C GLU A 398 9.48 -6.48 -9.40
N TYR A 399 9.00 -6.93 -8.24
CA TYR A 399 9.17 -6.18 -7.01
C TYR A 399 10.62 -6.19 -6.48
N TYR A 400 11.20 -7.38 -6.26
CA TYR A 400 12.50 -7.47 -5.58
C TYR A 400 13.70 -7.28 -6.52
N THR A 401 13.63 -7.75 -7.76
CA THR A 401 14.78 -7.68 -8.68
C THR A 401 14.73 -6.42 -9.53
N LEU A 402 13.60 -6.12 -10.17
CA LEU A 402 13.47 -4.93 -11.02
C LEU A 402 13.20 -3.67 -10.19
N GLY A 403 12.43 -3.78 -9.11
CA GLY A 403 12.17 -2.72 -8.14
C GLY A 403 13.34 -2.43 -7.19
N MET A 404 14.54 -2.92 -7.46
CA MET A 404 15.72 -2.64 -6.62
C MET A 404 16.09 -1.16 -6.55
N SER A 405 15.76 -0.39 -7.58
CA SER A 405 15.94 1.06 -7.60
C SER A 405 14.73 1.83 -7.06
N ASP A 406 13.66 1.16 -6.62
CA ASP A 406 12.48 1.83 -6.05
C ASP A 406 12.89 2.56 -4.75
N PRO A 407 12.76 3.90 -4.73
CA PRO A 407 13.08 4.69 -3.55
C PRO A 407 12.28 4.31 -2.30
N LEU A 408 11.09 3.72 -2.45
CA LEU A 408 10.24 3.32 -1.33
C LEU A 408 10.78 2.11 -0.57
N PHE A 409 11.55 1.22 -1.22
CA PHE A 409 12.05 0.00 -0.60
C PHE A 409 12.94 0.28 0.62
N GLY A 410 13.74 1.35 0.55
CA GLY A 410 14.60 1.76 1.67
C GLY A 410 13.90 2.59 2.74
N GLU A 411 12.70 3.10 2.48
CA GLU A 411 12.03 4.08 3.35
C GLU A 411 11.34 3.42 4.54
N TYR A 412 10.86 2.17 4.40
CA TYR A 412 10.25 1.43 5.52
C TYR A 412 11.28 0.76 6.45
N GLN A 413 12.56 0.70 6.07
CA GLN A 413 13.64 0.08 6.86
C GLN A 413 14.22 1.07 7.89
N SER A 414 13.39 1.50 8.84
CA SER A 414 13.73 2.59 9.77
C SER A 414 14.94 2.31 10.66
N SER A 415 15.16 1.04 11.05
CA SER A 415 16.30 0.59 11.86
C SER A 415 17.61 0.52 11.06
N ALA A 416 17.53 0.12 9.78
CA ALA A 416 18.67 0.08 8.87
C ALA A 416 19.19 1.48 8.51
N SER A 417 18.29 2.46 8.40
CA SER A 417 18.61 3.88 8.20
C SER A 417 19.46 4.47 9.34
N GLN A 418 19.33 3.93 10.57
CA GLN A 418 20.16 4.34 11.71
C GLN A 418 21.55 3.67 11.73
N ASN A 419 21.65 2.42 11.24
CA ASN A 419 22.89 1.65 11.22
C ASN A 419 23.72 1.79 9.93
N GLY A 420 23.17 2.44 8.90
CA GLY A 420 23.88 2.85 7.69
C GLY A 420 23.89 1.84 6.54
N GLU A 421 23.24 0.68 6.68
CA GLU A 421 23.14 -0.33 5.63
C GLU A 421 21.67 -0.70 5.39
N VAL A 422 21.00 0.04 4.51
CA VAL A 422 19.69 -0.33 3.98
C VAL A 422 19.84 -1.64 3.20
N ARG A 423 19.06 -2.66 3.56
CA ARG A 423 19.01 -3.91 2.81
C ARG A 423 18.52 -3.59 1.41
N LYS A 424 19.30 -3.98 0.41
CA LYS A 424 18.83 -4.00 -0.97
C LYS A 424 17.96 -5.24 -1.17
N PRO A 425 16.88 -5.15 -1.97
CA PRO A 425 16.09 -6.31 -2.28
C PRO A 425 16.95 -7.38 -2.97
N GLY A 426 16.53 -8.64 -2.83
CA GLY A 426 17.39 -9.76 -3.16
C GLY A 426 17.73 -9.81 -4.65
N SER A 427 19.00 -9.62 -4.99
CA SER A 427 19.55 -9.83 -6.34
C SER A 427 19.63 -11.31 -6.75
N LYS A 428 19.15 -12.21 -5.89
CA LYS A 428 19.28 -13.67 -6.00
C LYS A 428 17.92 -14.36 -5.81
N MET A 429 16.87 -13.84 -6.43
CA MET A 429 15.56 -14.49 -6.44
C MET A 429 15.58 -15.66 -7.42
N ARG A 430 15.98 -16.84 -6.94
CA ARG A 430 16.14 -18.05 -7.77
C ARG A 430 15.03 -19.07 -7.53
N SER A 431 14.33 -18.95 -6.41
CA SER A 431 13.28 -19.87 -5.99
C SER A 431 12.23 -19.16 -5.13
N LEU A 432 11.06 -19.78 -4.92
CA LEU A 432 10.09 -19.27 -3.94
C LEU A 432 10.66 -19.24 -2.53
N TYR A 433 11.62 -20.11 -2.20
CA TYR A 433 12.32 -20.04 -0.91
C TYR A 433 12.99 -18.68 -0.70
N ASP A 434 13.67 -18.15 -1.72
CA ASP A 434 14.35 -16.85 -1.65
C ASP A 434 13.32 -15.71 -1.49
N VAL A 435 12.18 -15.81 -2.19
CA VAL A 435 11.09 -14.85 -2.11
C VAL A 435 10.49 -14.82 -0.70
N PHE A 436 10.12 -15.97 -0.12
CA PHE A 436 9.56 -16.00 1.22
C PHE A 436 10.56 -15.60 2.30
N CYS A 437 11.85 -15.89 2.11
CA CYS A 437 12.88 -15.34 2.98
C CYS A 437 12.94 -13.81 2.92
N ALA A 438 12.76 -13.22 1.73
CA ALA A 438 12.71 -11.77 1.57
C ALA A 438 11.48 -11.17 2.25
N ILE A 439 10.29 -11.72 2.00
CA ILE A 439 9.03 -11.30 2.65
C ILE A 439 9.19 -11.34 4.17
N LYS A 440 9.67 -12.45 4.74
CA LYS A 440 9.94 -12.56 6.19
C LYS A 440 10.89 -11.46 6.71
N CYS A 441 11.88 -11.05 5.93
CA CYS A 441 12.78 -9.96 6.31
C CYS A 441 12.06 -8.61 6.26
N ASP A 442 11.20 -8.39 5.26
CA ASP A 442 10.36 -7.19 5.15
C ASP A 442 9.44 -7.09 6.39
N GLU A 443 8.79 -8.19 6.81
CA GLU A 443 7.98 -8.24 8.04
C GLU A 443 8.77 -7.88 9.31
N ALA A 444 10.03 -8.32 9.38
CA ALA A 444 10.91 -8.00 10.51
C ALA A 444 11.31 -6.50 10.52
N ASP A 445 11.43 -5.89 9.34
CA ASP A 445 11.64 -4.45 9.20
C ASP A 445 10.38 -3.67 9.64
N HIS A 446 9.17 -4.17 9.34
CA HIS A 446 7.91 -3.62 9.85
C HIS A 446 7.83 -3.67 11.38
N VAL A 447 8.19 -4.79 12.02
CA VAL A 447 8.29 -4.90 13.49
C VAL A 447 9.21 -3.81 14.05
N SER A 448 10.39 -3.66 13.44
CA SER A 448 11.38 -2.66 13.86
C SER A 448 10.85 -1.23 13.72
N THR A 449 10.11 -0.95 12.64
CA THR A 449 9.50 0.35 12.40
C THR A 449 8.36 0.67 13.35
N MET A 450 7.51 -0.32 13.67
CA MET A 450 6.49 -0.16 14.71
C MET A 450 7.12 0.16 16.06
N GLN A 451 8.22 -0.52 16.42
CA GLN A 451 9.00 -0.23 17.64
C GLN A 451 9.57 1.19 17.64
N ALA A 452 10.16 1.63 16.53
CA ALA A 452 10.70 2.98 16.41
C ALA A 452 9.61 4.08 16.53
N CYS A 453 8.36 3.78 16.15
CA CYS A 453 7.23 4.68 16.33
C CYS A 453 6.72 4.75 17.79
N LEU A 454 7.16 3.83 18.66
CA LEU A 454 6.79 3.75 20.07
C LEU A 454 7.80 4.43 21.01
N ASP A 455 9.03 4.63 20.54
CA ASP A 455 10.12 5.37 21.21
C ASP A 455 9.95 6.89 21.05
#